data_AF-A0A7Z0TM79-F1
#
_entry.id   AF-A0A7Z0TM79-F1
#
_cell.length_a   1.000
_cell.length_b   1.000
_cell.length_c   1.000
_cell.angle_alpha   90.00
_cell.angle_beta   90.00
_cell.angle_gamma   90.00
#
_symmetry.space_group_name_H-M   'P 1'
#
loop_
_entity.id
_entity.type
_entity.pdbx_description
1 polymer ?
#
loop_
_entity_poly.entity_id
_entity_poly.type
_entity_poly.pdbx_seq_one_letter_code
_entity_poly.pdbx_strand_id
1 'polypeptide(L)'
;MTERPAQRTPNRQLAALIAEAGFSNAGLARRVDQLGLEHGLDLRYDKTSVTRWLRGQQPRGTTPALIAEVFTRRLGRRLTAQDLGLDACAPVYAGLEFAASPEEAVDIVSGLWRKDSGSHAELRKIAFTPAGLVVPSRDWLIGRPDER
;
A
#
# COMPACT_ATOMS: atom_id res chain seq x y z
N MET A 1 31.18 -15.64 -2.18
CA MET A 1 30.84 -15.07 -0.86
C MET A 1 29.33 -15.11 -0.69
N THR A 2 28.82 -16.08 0.06
CA THR A 2 27.39 -16.22 0.36
C THR A 2 27.04 -15.23 1.47
N GLU A 3 26.34 -14.14 1.12
CA GLU A 3 25.80 -13.21 2.12
C GLU A 3 24.88 -13.97 3.09
N ARG A 4 25.18 -13.91 4.39
CA ARG A 4 24.26 -14.32 5.43
C ARG A 4 23.00 -13.45 5.30
N PRO A 5 21.78 -14.01 5.22
CA PRO A 5 20.58 -13.20 5.21
C PRO A 5 20.57 -12.35 6.47
N ALA A 6 20.49 -11.02 6.30
CA ALA A 6 20.37 -10.07 7.41
C ALA A 6 19.23 -10.55 8.34
N GLN A 7 19.50 -10.61 9.65
CA GLN A 7 18.48 -10.98 10.63
C GLN A 7 17.34 -9.97 10.56
N ARG A 8 16.19 -10.42 10.04
CA ARG A 8 14.99 -9.59 9.93
C ARG A 8 14.35 -9.46 11.30
N THR A 9 14.06 -8.23 11.69
CA THR A 9 13.34 -7.95 12.94
C THR A 9 11.88 -8.41 12.81
N PRO A 10 11.35 -9.19 13.76
CA PRO A 10 9.94 -9.58 13.75
C PRO A 10 8.99 -8.39 13.76
N ASN A 11 7.93 -8.44 12.94
CA ASN A 11 6.92 -7.38 12.87
C ASN A 11 5.89 -7.56 14.02
N ARG A 12 6.15 -6.88 15.14
CA ARG A 12 5.30 -6.92 16.34
C ARG A 12 3.98 -6.17 16.16
N GLN A 13 3.95 -5.13 15.33
CA GLN A 13 2.74 -4.34 15.08
C GLN A 13 1.69 -5.16 14.33
N LEU A 14 2.09 -5.84 13.25
CA LEU A 14 1.21 -6.77 12.54
C LEU A 14 0.73 -7.90 13.45
N ALA A 15 1.61 -8.45 14.30
CA ALA A 15 1.22 -9.51 15.23
C ALA A 15 0.13 -9.05 16.21
N ALA A 16 0.25 -7.84 16.76
CA ALA A 16 -0.74 -7.27 17.68
C ALA A 16 -2.09 -7.05 16.98
N LEU A 17 -2.08 -6.49 15.77
CA LEU A 17 -3.30 -6.25 15.01
C LEU A 17 -3.99 -7.55 14.58
N ILE A 18 -3.24 -8.60 14.20
CA ILE A 18 -3.81 -9.94 13.93
C ILE A 18 -4.59 -10.46 15.15
N ALA A 19 -4.02 -10.32 16.35
CA ALA A 19 -4.64 -10.74 17.59
C ALA A 19 -5.90 -9.91 17.90
N GLU A 20 -5.81 -8.59 17.82
CA GLU A 20 -6.94 -7.65 18.03
C GLU A 20 -8.10 -7.94 17.07
N ALA A 21 -7.81 -8.19 15.80
CA ALA A 21 -8.79 -8.51 14.78
C ALA A 21 -9.38 -9.94 14.88
N GLY A 22 -8.75 -10.82 15.68
CA GLY A 22 -9.11 -12.24 15.77
C GLY A 22 -8.86 -13.01 14.48
N PHE A 23 -7.87 -12.62 13.69
CA PHE A 23 -7.54 -13.31 12.44
C PHE A 23 -6.62 -14.51 12.67
N SER A 24 -6.89 -15.61 11.95
CA SER A 24 -5.86 -16.61 11.71
C SER A 24 -4.98 -16.18 10.52
N ASN A 25 -3.73 -16.64 10.44
CA ASN A 25 -2.85 -16.32 9.31
C ASN A 25 -3.46 -16.74 7.96
N ALA A 26 -4.10 -17.91 7.89
CA ALA A 26 -4.80 -18.34 6.68
C ALA A 26 -6.04 -17.46 6.40
N GLY A 27 -6.75 -17.04 7.44
CA GLY A 27 -7.92 -16.16 7.32
C GLY A 27 -7.56 -14.75 6.86
N LEU A 28 -6.40 -14.22 7.27
CA LEU A 28 -5.87 -12.95 6.78
C LEU A 28 -5.49 -13.06 5.29
N ALA A 29 -4.73 -14.09 4.93
CA ALA A 29 -4.31 -14.32 3.54
C ALA A 29 -5.50 -14.34 2.57
N ARG A 30 -6.54 -15.13 2.88
CA ARG A 30 -7.76 -15.21 2.05
C ARG A 30 -8.47 -13.87 1.89
N ARG A 31 -8.52 -13.05 2.94
CA ARG A 31 -9.15 -11.71 2.88
C ARG A 31 -8.33 -10.75 2.04
N VAL A 32 -7.01 -10.81 2.10
CA VAL A 32 -6.11 -10.02 1.24
C VAL A 32 -6.28 -10.43 -0.22
N ASP A 33 -6.36 -11.73 -0.51
CA ASP A 33 -6.60 -12.21 -1.87
C ASP A 33 -7.98 -11.80 -2.39
N GLN A 34 -9.03 -11.94 -1.56
CA GLN A 34 -10.38 -11.48 -1.91
C GLN A 34 -10.41 -9.99 -2.22
N LEU A 35 -9.77 -9.16 -1.38
CA LEU A 35 -9.67 -7.74 -1.63
C LEU A 35 -8.81 -7.45 -2.87
N GLY A 36 -7.75 -8.23 -3.11
CA GLY A 36 -6.99 -8.16 -4.36
C GLY A 36 -7.87 -8.35 -5.59
N LEU A 37 -8.74 -9.35 -5.58
CA LEU A 37 -9.69 -9.61 -6.66
C LEU A 37 -10.70 -8.46 -6.85
N GLU A 38 -11.22 -7.89 -5.76
CA GLU A 38 -12.08 -6.68 -5.81
C GLU A 38 -11.37 -5.50 -6.52
N HIS A 39 -10.04 -5.44 -6.43
CA HIS A 39 -9.20 -4.43 -7.07
C HIS A 39 -8.60 -4.90 -8.42
N GLY A 40 -9.02 -6.04 -8.96
CA GLY A 40 -8.57 -6.58 -10.25
C GLY A 40 -7.16 -7.19 -10.24
N LEU A 41 -6.65 -7.60 -9.07
CA LEU A 41 -5.34 -8.20 -8.88
C LEU A 41 -5.46 -9.73 -8.71
N ASP A 42 -4.66 -10.50 -9.45
CA ASP A 42 -4.51 -11.96 -9.21
C ASP A 42 -3.43 -12.19 -8.14
N LEU A 43 -3.87 -12.21 -6.87
CA LEU A 43 -3.04 -12.50 -5.70
C LEU A 43 -3.33 -13.91 -5.19
N ARG A 44 -2.29 -14.59 -4.69
CA ARG A 44 -2.39 -15.95 -4.16
C ARG A 44 -1.54 -16.12 -2.91
N TYR A 45 -1.94 -15.44 -1.84
CA TYR A 45 -1.28 -15.54 -0.55
C TYR A 45 -1.81 -16.70 0.28
N ASP A 46 -0.94 -17.18 1.17
CA ASP A 46 -1.24 -18.28 2.06
C ASP A 46 -0.78 -17.96 3.49
N LYS A 47 -1.03 -18.89 4.42
CA LYS A 47 -0.55 -18.80 5.81
C LYS A 47 0.97 -18.57 5.86
N THR A 48 1.73 -19.16 4.94
CA THR A 48 3.19 -19.05 4.90
C THR A 48 3.62 -17.62 4.56
N SER A 49 2.91 -16.96 3.65
CA SER A 49 3.12 -15.56 3.27
C SER A 49 2.96 -14.64 4.48
N VAL A 50 1.86 -14.79 5.23
CA VAL A 50 1.63 -14.03 6.47
C VAL A 50 2.70 -14.32 7.53
N THR A 51 3.11 -15.59 7.66
CA THR A 51 4.18 -15.97 8.59
C THR A 51 5.51 -15.32 8.22
N ARG A 52 5.81 -15.14 6.92
CA ARG A 52 6.99 -14.39 6.46
C ARG A 52 6.88 -12.90 6.79
N TRP A 53 5.70 -12.30 6.64
CA TRP A 53 5.47 -10.90 7.02
C TRP A 53 5.68 -10.67 8.52
N LEU A 54 5.19 -11.57 9.36
CA LEU A 54 5.43 -11.57 10.80
C LEU A 54 6.93 -11.71 11.16
N ARG A 55 7.70 -12.40 10.32
CA ARG A 55 9.17 -12.50 10.45
C ARG A 55 9.91 -11.31 9.83
N GLY A 56 9.21 -10.22 9.50
CA GLY A 56 9.81 -8.99 8.99
C GLY A 56 10.06 -8.98 7.48
N GLN A 57 9.51 -9.92 6.71
CA GLN A 57 9.55 -9.81 5.26
C GLN A 57 8.51 -8.80 4.79
N GLN A 58 8.92 -7.79 4.02
CA GLN A 58 7.98 -6.83 3.46
C GLN A 58 7.20 -7.42 2.28
N PRO A 59 5.85 -7.35 2.27
CA PRO A 59 5.06 -7.58 1.06
C PRO A 59 5.39 -6.51 0.00
N ARG A 60 5.19 -6.84 -1.27
CA ARG A 60 5.55 -5.97 -2.40
C ARG A 60 4.32 -5.38 -3.08
N GLY A 61 4.53 -4.32 -3.87
CA GLY A 61 3.48 -3.69 -4.66
C GLY A 61 2.39 -3.11 -3.77
N THR A 62 1.13 -3.27 -4.17
CA THR A 62 -0.05 -2.75 -3.46
C THR A 62 -0.44 -3.54 -2.21
N THR A 63 0.16 -4.72 -1.98
CA THR A 63 -0.20 -5.62 -0.88
C THR A 63 -0.15 -4.98 0.51
N PRO A 64 0.84 -4.15 0.90
CA PRO A 64 0.83 -3.48 2.20
C PRO A 64 -0.44 -2.65 2.44
N ALA A 65 -0.93 -1.94 1.41
CA ALA A 65 -2.15 -1.15 1.50
C ALA A 65 -3.41 -2.03 1.60
N LEU A 66 -3.44 -3.14 0.85
CA LEU A 66 -4.54 -4.11 0.95
C LEU A 66 -4.62 -4.74 2.34
N ILE A 67 -3.48 -5.09 2.94
CA ILE A 67 -3.46 -5.62 4.31
C ILE A 67 -4.02 -4.56 5.27
N ALA A 68 -3.58 -3.30 5.17
CA ALA A 68 -4.08 -2.20 6.01
C ALA A 68 -5.59 -1.98 5.85
N GLU A 69 -6.12 -2.06 4.63
CA GLU A 69 -7.55 -1.96 4.33
C GLU A 69 -8.34 -3.13 4.94
N VAL A 70 -7.83 -4.37 4.87
CA VAL A 70 -8.46 -5.53 5.52
C VAL A 70 -8.62 -5.31 7.04
N PHE A 71 -7.61 -4.76 7.70
CA PHE A 71 -7.72 -4.43 9.13
C PHE A 71 -8.64 -3.24 9.39
N THR A 72 -8.61 -2.21 8.54
CA THR A 72 -9.50 -1.05 8.63
C THR A 72 -10.96 -1.49 8.59
N ARG A 73 -11.34 -2.33 7.62
CA ARG A 73 -12.70 -2.88 7.51
C ARG A 73 -13.09 -3.70 8.74
N ARG A 74 -12.16 -4.44 9.33
CA ARG A 74 -12.42 -5.34 10.46
C ARG A 74 -12.52 -4.65 11.81
N LEU A 75 -11.71 -3.61 12.02
CA LEU A 75 -11.55 -2.91 13.30
C LEU A 75 -12.31 -1.56 13.34
N GLY A 76 -12.83 -1.08 12.21
CA GLY A 76 -13.66 0.13 12.15
C GLY A 76 -12.88 1.43 12.36
N ARG A 77 -11.54 1.39 12.31
CA ARG A 77 -10.67 2.56 12.39
C ARG A 77 -9.68 2.55 11.24
N ARG A 78 -9.35 3.74 10.72
CA ARG A 78 -8.40 3.89 9.62
C ARG A 78 -7.02 3.41 10.06
N LEU A 79 -6.45 2.48 9.29
CA LEU A 79 -5.08 1.97 9.46
C LEU A 79 -4.31 2.11 8.14
N THR A 80 -3.04 2.46 8.26
CA THR A 80 -2.08 2.58 7.17
C THR A 80 -1.10 1.41 7.17
N ALA A 81 -0.38 1.18 6.08
CA ALA A 81 0.67 0.17 6.04
C ALA A 81 1.73 0.38 7.15
N GLN A 82 2.03 1.64 7.46
CA GLN A 82 2.99 2.01 8.51
C GLN A 82 2.48 1.65 9.91
N ASP A 83 1.18 1.78 10.18
CA ASP A 83 0.57 1.34 11.45
C ASP A 83 0.72 -0.17 11.67
N LEU A 84 0.85 -0.93 10.58
CA LEU A 84 1.08 -2.37 10.58
C LEU A 84 2.57 -2.74 10.59
N GLY A 85 3.49 -1.77 10.58
CA GLY A 85 4.94 -2.02 10.46
C GLY A 85 5.36 -2.50 9.07
N LEU A 86 4.56 -2.18 8.05
CA LEU A 86 4.82 -2.51 6.67
C LEU A 86 5.29 -1.26 5.91
N ASP A 87 6.14 -1.48 4.93
CA ASP A 87 6.59 -0.40 4.05
C ASP A 87 5.39 0.09 3.23
N ALA A 88 5.12 1.38 3.30
CA ALA A 88 4.09 1.99 2.47
C ALA A 88 4.53 1.91 0.99
N CYS A 89 3.68 1.33 0.14
CA CYS A 89 3.78 1.61 -1.29
C CYS A 89 3.27 3.02 -1.50
N ALA A 90 3.99 3.84 -2.26
CA ALA A 90 3.49 5.16 -2.65
C ALA A 90 2.10 4.97 -3.30
N PRO A 91 1.09 5.76 -2.89
CA PRO A 91 -0.25 5.60 -3.44
C PRO A 91 -0.19 5.71 -4.96
N VAL A 92 -0.96 4.85 -5.64
CA VAL A 92 -1.15 4.89 -7.11
C VAL A 92 -1.68 6.26 -7.56
N TYR A 93 -2.26 7.03 -6.64
CA TYR A 93 -2.77 8.40 -6.83
C TYR A 93 -1.72 9.50 -6.74
N ALA A 94 -0.46 9.22 -6.37
CA ALA A 94 0.57 10.25 -6.29
C ALA A 94 0.76 10.90 -7.68
N GLY A 95 0.38 12.17 -7.82
CA GLY A 95 0.36 12.90 -9.10
C GLY A 95 -0.97 12.88 -9.86
N LEU A 96 -1.99 12.18 -9.36
CA LEU A 96 -3.34 12.19 -9.91
C LEU A 96 -4.28 13.13 -9.14
N GLU A 97 -3.96 13.48 -7.90
CA GLU A 97 -4.70 14.48 -7.12
C GLU A 97 -4.28 15.90 -7.49
N PHE A 98 -5.23 16.85 -7.46
CA PHE A 98 -4.93 18.27 -7.62
C PHE A 98 -4.26 18.79 -6.33
N ALA A 99 -3.06 19.37 -6.45
CA ALA A 99 -2.36 19.93 -5.31
C ALA A 99 -3.11 21.15 -4.78
N ALA A 100 -3.31 21.23 -3.47
CA ALA A 100 -3.99 22.35 -2.82
C ALA A 100 -3.09 23.60 -2.71
N SER A 101 -1.79 23.47 -2.98
CA SER A 101 -0.82 24.56 -2.94
C SER A 101 0.32 24.39 -3.96
N PRO A 102 0.98 25.48 -4.38
CA PRO A 102 2.18 25.41 -5.22
C PRO A 102 3.32 24.60 -4.57
N GLU A 103 3.50 24.70 -3.26
CA GLU A 103 4.54 23.95 -2.54
C GLU A 103 4.29 22.44 -2.61
N GLU A 104 3.05 22.03 -2.36
CA GLU A 104 2.63 20.64 -2.50
C GLU A 104 2.80 20.14 -3.94
N ALA A 105 2.50 20.97 -4.94
CA ALA A 105 2.73 20.64 -6.34
C ALA A 105 4.22 20.38 -6.63
N VAL A 106 5.12 21.23 -6.13
CA VAL A 106 6.57 21.06 -6.27
C VAL A 106 7.05 19.78 -5.60
N ASP A 107 6.54 19.44 -4.41
CA ASP A 107 6.89 18.22 -3.71
C ASP A 107 6.44 16.96 -4.45
N ILE A 108 5.21 16.96 -4.99
CA ILE A 108 4.65 15.87 -5.80
C ILE A 108 5.50 15.67 -7.06
N VAL A 109 5.74 16.73 -7.84
CA VAL A 109 6.53 16.66 -9.09
C VAL A 109 7.96 16.23 -8.82
N SER A 110 8.59 16.75 -7.77
CA SER A 110 9.95 16.35 -7.38
C SER A 110 10.01 14.88 -6.95
N GLY A 111 8.98 14.40 -6.26
CA GLY A 111 8.83 12.99 -5.88
C GLY A 111 8.66 12.07 -7.09
N LEU A 112 7.87 12.47 -8.09
CA LEU A 112 7.71 11.75 -9.35
C LEU A 112 9.02 11.73 -10.15
N TRP A 113 9.66 12.89 -10.32
CA TRP A 113 10.92 13.02 -11.04
C TRP A 113 12.02 12.11 -10.45
N ARG A 114 12.15 12.07 -9.13
CA ARG A 114 13.11 11.16 -8.46
C ARG A 114 12.81 9.69 -8.75
N LYS A 115 11.54 9.30 -8.78
CA LYS A 115 11.11 7.93 -9.11
C LYS A 115 11.38 7.58 -10.57
N ASP A 116 11.18 8.53 -11.49
CA ASP A 116 11.44 8.36 -12.92
C ASP A 116 12.94 8.32 -13.24
N SER A 117 13.75 9.09 -12.54
CA SER A 117 15.22 9.07 -12.65
C SER A 117 15.88 7.84 -12.00
N GLY A 118 15.11 7.01 -11.29
CA GLY A 118 15.56 5.78 -10.66
C GLY A 118 15.64 4.58 -11.62
N SER A 119 15.92 3.39 -11.09
CA SER A 119 15.89 2.17 -11.91
C SER A 119 14.48 1.89 -12.42
N HIS A 120 14.32 1.60 -13.71
CA HIS A 120 13.07 1.14 -14.32
C HIS A 120 12.45 -0.09 -13.61
N ALA A 121 13.25 -0.83 -12.82
CA ALA A 121 12.76 -1.92 -11.98
C ALA A 121 11.83 -1.44 -10.83
N GLU A 122 11.99 -0.20 -10.36
CA GLU A 122 11.13 0.39 -9.32
C GLU A 122 9.78 0.83 -9.90
N LEU A 123 9.77 1.41 -11.10
CA LEU A 123 8.53 1.79 -11.81
C LEU A 123 7.63 0.58 -12.10
N ARG A 124 8.23 -0.58 -12.40
CA ARG A 124 7.49 -1.85 -12.60
C ARG A 124 6.79 -2.37 -11.34
N LYS A 125 7.11 -1.86 -10.15
CA LYS A 125 6.44 -2.23 -8.89
C LYS A 125 5.16 -1.43 -8.64
N ILE A 126 4.94 -0.37 -9.43
CA ILE A 126 3.73 0.45 -9.35
C ILE A 126 2.63 -0.27 -10.14
N ALA A 127 1.64 -0.81 -9.43
CA ALA A 127 0.47 -1.41 -10.07
C ALA A 127 -0.52 -0.29 -10.40
N PHE A 128 -0.72 0.01 -11.68
CA PHE A 128 -1.78 0.90 -12.12
C PHE A 128 -3.11 0.14 -12.15
N THR A 129 -4.14 0.71 -11.54
CA THR A 129 -5.52 0.19 -11.60
C THR A 129 -6.43 1.30 -12.13
N PRO A 130 -7.25 1.07 -13.17
CA PRO A 130 -8.17 2.08 -13.71
C PRO A 130 -9.15 2.66 -12.68
N ALA A 131 -9.57 1.86 -11.69
CA ALA A 131 -10.38 2.34 -10.57
C ALA A 131 -9.68 3.46 -9.76
N GLY A 132 -8.35 3.50 -9.80
CA GLY A 132 -7.55 4.56 -9.20
C GLY A 132 -7.76 5.94 -9.83
N LEU A 133 -8.33 6.01 -11.05
CA LEU A 133 -8.65 7.28 -11.69
C LEU A 133 -10.01 7.84 -11.26
N VAL A 134 -10.89 7.06 -10.63
CA VAL A 134 -12.29 7.48 -10.37
C VAL A 134 -12.36 8.68 -9.42
N VAL A 135 -11.62 8.64 -8.32
CA VAL A 135 -11.59 9.73 -7.34
C VAL A 135 -10.96 11.00 -7.92
N PRO A 136 -9.72 10.97 -8.48
CA PRO A 136 -9.11 12.17 -9.03
C PRO A 136 -9.85 12.73 -10.25
N SER A 137 -10.43 11.89 -11.12
CA SER A 137 -11.25 12.38 -12.25
C SER A 137 -12.54 13.05 -11.79
N ARG A 138 -13.21 12.50 -10.77
CA ARG A 138 -14.35 13.16 -10.13
C ARG A 138 -13.93 14.48 -9.52
N ASP A 139 -12.87 14.48 -8.71
CA ASP A 139 -12.42 15.66 -7.95
C ASP A 139 -11.91 16.77 -8.88
N TRP A 140 -11.36 16.43 -10.04
CA TRP A 140 -11.10 17.39 -11.12
C TRP A 140 -12.36 18.03 -11.70
N LEU A 141 -13.43 17.25 -11.86
CA LEU A 141 -14.70 17.75 -12.41
C LEU A 141 -15.49 18.61 -11.41
N ILE A 142 -15.39 18.32 -10.12
CA ILE A 142 -16.16 19.00 -9.06
C ILE A 142 -15.32 19.96 -8.21
N GLY A 143 -14.01 20.01 -8.45
CA GLY A 143 -13.07 20.84 -7.72
C GLY A 143 -13.41 22.32 -7.82
N ARG A 144 -13.25 23.05 -6.72
CA ARG A 144 -13.41 24.51 -6.73
C ARG A 144 -12.29 25.10 -7.60
N PRO A 145 -12.61 26.01 -8.54
CA PRO A 145 -11.57 26.76 -9.25
C PRO A 145 -10.79 27.61 -8.27
N ASP A 146 -9.49 27.81 -8.54
CA ASP A 146 -8.64 28.69 -7.74
C ASP A 146 -9.29 30.08 -7.60
N GLU A 147 -9.44 30.54 -6.36
CA GLU A 147 -9.80 31.94 -6.09
C GLU A 147 -8.61 32.81 -6.52
N ARG A 148 -8.84 33.64 -7.53
CA ARG A 148 -7.84 34.56 -8.10
C ARG A 148 -7.43 35.66 -7.14
#